data_AF-A0A9D8B5C5-F1
#
_entry.id   AF-A0A9D8B5C5-F1
#
_cell.length_a   1.000
_cell.length_b   1.000
_cell.length_c   1.000
_cell.angle_alpha   90.00
_cell.angle_beta   90.00
_cell.angle_gamma   90.00
#
_symmetry.space_group_name_H-M   'P 1'
#
loop_
_entity.id
_entity.type
_entity.pdbx_description
1 polymer ?
#
loop_
_entity_poly.entity_id
_entity_poly.type
_entity_poly.pdbx_seq_one_letter_code
_entity_poly.pdbx_strand_id
1 'polypeptide(L)' 'MRKVSDLTTEELELLIEQKVEQIVGDPDSGLQLKEEFKAELKKRLRQTSGKTSQEEMLKRFG' A
#
# COMPACT_ATOMS: atom_id res chain seq x y z
N MET A 1 -5.86 3.29 26.34
CA MET A 1 -6.49 2.89 25.06
C MET A 1 -7.97 3.16 25.18
N ARG A 2 -8.56 3.94 24.26
CA ARG A 2 -10.02 4.13 24.18
C ARG A 2 -10.66 2.80 23.76
N LYS A 3 -11.74 2.40 24.43
CA LYS A 3 -12.55 1.25 24.06
C LYS A 3 -13.63 1.71 23.07
N VAL A 4 -14.17 0.77 22.29
CA VAL A 4 -15.29 1.05 21.36
C VAL A 4 -16.50 1.59 22.12
N SER A 5 -16.70 1.14 23.36
CA SER A 5 -17.75 1.63 24.27
C SER A 5 -17.62 3.11 24.66
N ASP A 6 -16.45 3.71 24.41
CA ASP A 6 -16.15 5.09 24.80
C ASP A 6 -16.38 6.08 23.65
N LEU A 7 -16.91 5.60 22.51
CA LEU A 7 -17.23 6.41 21.33
C LEU A 7 -18.65 6.97 21.42
N THR A 8 -18.83 8.21 20.99
CA THR A 8 -20.17 8.72 20.66
C THR A 8 -20.71 8.02 19.41
N THR A 9 -22.02 8.13 19.17
CA THR A 9 -22.64 7.61 17.94
C THR A 9 -22.00 8.22 16.68
N GLU A 10 -21.73 9.52 16.71
CA GLU A 10 -21.10 10.25 15.60
C GLU A 10 -19.65 9.79 15.38
N GLU A 11 -18.88 9.57 16.45
CA GLU A 11 -17.52 9.02 16.36
C GLU A 11 -17.53 7.59 15.79
N LEU A 12 -18.57 6.79 16.12
CA LEU A 12 -18.73 5.44 15.60
C LEU A 12 -19.14 5.44 14.11
N GLU A 13 -20.05 6.30 13.70
CA GLU A 13 -20.45 6.47 12.29
C GLU A 13 -19.25 6.86 11.42
N LEU A 14 -18.46 7.85 11.86
CA LEU A 14 -17.24 8.27 11.18
C LEU A 14 -16.21 7.13 11.06
N LEU A 15 -16.04 6.33 12.12
CA LEU A 15 -15.14 5.17 12.10
C LEU A 15 -15.61 4.11 11.10
N ILE A 16 -16.92 3.88 11.00
CA ILE A 16 -17.51 2.93 10.05
C ILE A 16 -17.28 3.44 8.62
N GLU A 17 -17.56 4.70 8.33
CA GLU A 17 -17.33 5.31 7.01
C GLU A 17 -15.87 5.16 6.56
N GLN A 18 -14.93 5.53 7.42
CA GLN A 18 -13.49 5.38 7.14
C GLN A 18 -13.10 3.93 6.85
N LYS A 19 -13.72 2.95 7.54
CA LYS A 19 -13.45 1.53 7.30
C LYS A 19 -14.07 1.04 6.02
N VAL A 20 -15.28 1.50 5.69
CA VAL A 20 -15.92 1.20 4.40
C VAL A 20 -15.08 1.79 3.26
N GLU A 21 -14.62 3.03 3.36
CA GLU A 21 -13.72 3.63 2.37
C GLU A 21 -12.39 2.90 2.24
N GLN A 22 -11.82 2.37 3.32
CA GLN A 22 -10.60 1.55 3.23
C GLN A 22 -10.85 0.21 2.54
N ILE A 23 -12.03 -0.39 2.72
CA ILE A 23 -12.41 -1.66 2.10
C ILE A 23 -12.79 -1.47 0.64
N VAL A 24 -13.55 -0.42 0.34
CA VAL A 24 -14.00 -0.07 -1.02
C VAL A 24 -12.87 0.60 -1.82
N GLY A 25 -11.98 1.32 -1.13
CA GLY A 25 -10.93 2.15 -1.70
C GLY A 25 -9.57 1.46 -1.88
N ASP A 26 -9.51 0.14 -1.72
CA ASP A 26 -8.50 -0.65 -2.43
C ASP A 26 -9.08 -1.05 -3.79
N PRO A 27 -8.91 -0.20 -4.84
CA PRO A 27 -9.44 -0.50 -6.17
C PRO A 27 -8.85 -1.77 -6.77
N ASP A 28 -7.71 -2.22 -6.23
CA ASP A 28 -7.00 -3.41 -6.65
C ASP A 28 -7.32 -4.64 -5.78
N SER A 29 -8.22 -4.51 -4.80
CA SER A 29 -8.62 -5.61 -3.92
C SER A 29 -9.23 -6.75 -4.72
N GLY A 30 -8.65 -7.95 -4.57
CA GLY A 30 -9.07 -9.14 -5.32
C GLY A 30 -8.50 -9.23 -6.74
N LEU A 31 -7.77 -8.21 -7.23
CA LEU A 31 -7.05 -8.31 -8.49
C LEU A 31 -5.78 -9.15 -8.33
N GLN A 32 -5.53 -10.00 -9.31
CA GLN A 32 -4.28 -10.74 -9.40
C GLN A 32 -3.29 -9.98 -10.28
N LEU A 33 -2.02 -9.97 -9.86
CA LEU A 33 -0.94 -9.48 -10.73
C LEU A 33 -0.91 -10.31 -12.02
N LYS A 34 -0.69 -9.63 -13.16
CA LYS A 34 -0.49 -10.30 -14.45
C LYS A 34 0.74 -11.21 -14.38
N GLU A 35 0.70 -12.36 -15.05
CA GLU A 35 1.79 -13.34 -15.03
C GLU A 35 3.11 -12.76 -15.57
N GLU A 36 3.04 -11.91 -16.61
CA GLU A 36 4.19 -11.17 -17.14
C GLU A 36 4.87 -10.28 -16.07
N PHE A 37 4.07 -9.60 -15.25
CA PHE A 37 4.56 -8.76 -14.16
C PHE A 37 5.18 -9.61 -13.05
N LYS A 38 4.53 -10.73 -12.68
CA LYS A 38 5.08 -11.68 -11.70
C LYS A 38 6.43 -12.25 -12.16
N ALA A 39 6.56 -12.59 -13.45
CA ALA A 39 7.80 -13.14 -14.01
C ALA A 39 8.96 -12.14 -13.95
N GLU A 40 8.73 -10.90 -14.37
CA GLU A 40 9.74 -9.83 -14.32
C GLU A 40 10.10 -9.47 -12.87
N LEU A 41 9.11 -9.41 -11.96
CA LEU A 41 9.36 -9.16 -10.54
C LEU A 41 10.25 -10.25 -9.92
N LYS A 42 9.95 -11.53 -10.20
CA LYS A 42 10.77 -12.67 -9.74
C LYS A 42 12.19 -12.60 -10.29
N LYS A 43 12.36 -12.20 -11.56
CA LYS A 43 13.68 -12.02 -12.18
C LYS A 43 14.49 -10.94 -11.47
N ARG A 44 13.87 -9.78 -11.18
CA ARG A 44 14.54 -8.67 -10.47
C ARG A 44 14.89 -9.03 -9.03
N LEU A 45 13.99 -9.69 -8.29
CA LEU A 45 14.25 -10.09 -6.91
C LEU A 45 15.38 -11.11 -6.77
N ARG A 46 15.65 -11.90 -7.81
CA ARG A 46 16.80 -12.83 -7.85
C ARG A 46 18.13 -12.12 -8.12
N GLN A 47 18.09 -10.90 -8.65
CA GLN A 47 19.29 -10.09 -8.83
C GLN A 47 19.59 -9.38 -7.51
N THR A 48 20.87 -9.35 -7.12
CA THR A 48 21.28 -8.55 -5.97
C THR A 48 21.00 -7.10 -6.29
N SER A 49 20.03 -6.49 -5.58
CA SER A 49 19.74 -5.07 -5.73
C SER A 49 21.00 -4.27 -5.46
N GLY A 50 21.51 -3.58 -6.48
CA GLY A 50 22.61 -2.64 -6.31
C GLY A 50 22.17 -1.55 -5.35
N LYS A 51 23.00 -1.23 -4.36
CA LYS A 51 22.80 -0.01 -3.56
C LYS A 51 23.32 1.15 -4.39
N THR A 52 22.49 2.17 -4.57
CA THR A 52 22.88 3.43 -5.21
C THR A 52 22.81 4.55 -4.18
N SER A 53 23.66 5.56 -4.29
CA SER A 53 23.61 6.70 -3.39
C SER A 53 22.43 7.63 -3.73
N GLN A 54 21.98 8.39 -2.74
CA GLN A 54 20.92 9.39 -2.95
C GLN A 54 21.34 10.46 -3.96
N GLU A 55 22.59 10.91 -3.93
CA GLU A 55 23.13 11.86 -4.92
C GLU A 55 23.08 11.32 -6.35
N GLU A 56 23.42 10.05 -6.54
CA GLU A 56 23.39 9.43 -7.86
C GLU A 56 21.95 9.26 -8.39
N MET A 57 20.99 9.00 -7.50
CA MET A 57 19.56 8.98 -7.84
C MET A 57 19.04 10.35 -8.25
N LEU A 58 19.36 11.40 -7.48
CA LEU A 58 18.94 12.77 -7.78
C LEU A 58 19.52 13.26 -9.11
N LYS A 59 20.78 12.90 -9.43
CA LYS A 59 21.37 13.27 -10.73
C LYS A 59 20.69 12.61 -11.93
N ARG A 60 20.15 11.39 -11.75
CA ARG A 60 19.54 10.61 -12.84
C ARG A 60 18.07 10.92 -13.06
N PHE A 61 17.33 11.27 -12.00
CA PHE A 61 15.86 11.35 -12.03
C PHE A 61 15.28 12.60 -11.34
N GLY A 62 16.11 13.44 -10.73
CA GLY A 62 15.72 14.71 -10.10
C GLY A 62 15.76 15.89 -11.06
#